data_AF-A0A4P6P0M5-F1
#
_entry.id   AF-A0A4P6P0M5-F1
#
_cell.length_a   1.000
_cell.length_b   1.000
_cell.length_c   1.000
_cell.angle_alpha   90.00
_cell.angle_beta   90.00
_cell.angle_gamma   90.00
#
_symmetry.space_group_name_H-M   'P 1'
#
loop_
_entity.id
_entity.type
_entity.pdbx_description
1 polymer ?
#
loop_
_entity_poly.entity_id
_entity_poly.type
_entity_poly.pdbx_seq_one_letter_code
_entity_poly.pdbx_strand_id
1 'polypeptide(L)' 'MKKMQMKHIGEHTLHVIQSYGRESKEAEGLLNMLANLAPTGAKRRNFIKKYVSPAEGWLKLPKDPNDIPYGFWY' A
#
# COMPACT_ATOMS: atom_id res chain seq x y z
N MET A 1 11.85 -8.00 -14.31
CA MET A 1 11.00 -6.81 -14.60
C MET A 1 10.17 -6.26 -13.43
N LYS A 2 9.77 -7.03 -12.40
CA LYS A 2 8.90 -6.51 -11.29
C LYS A 2 9.58 -5.60 -10.24
N LYS A 3 10.91 -5.61 -10.10
CA LYS A 3 11.61 -4.89 -9.01
C LYS A 3 11.75 -3.36 -9.20
N MET A 4 11.64 -2.85 -10.43
CA MET A 4 11.87 -1.43 -10.71
C MET A 4 10.63 -0.56 -10.47
N GLN A 5 9.41 -1.11 -10.64
CA GLN A 5 8.17 -0.34 -10.46
C GLN A 5 7.78 -0.06 -9.01
N MET A 6 8.38 -0.73 -8.02
CA MET A 6 7.94 -0.59 -6.62
C MET A 6 8.74 0.40 -5.77
N LYS A 7 9.85 0.96 -6.27
CA LYS A 7 10.72 1.88 -5.50
C LYS A 7 10.11 3.26 -5.20
N HIS A 8 8.96 3.59 -5.81
CA HIS A 8 8.35 4.92 -5.72
C HIS A 8 6.92 4.92 -5.15
N ILE A 9 6.39 3.75 -4.77
CA ILE A 9 4.99 3.62 -4.35
C ILE A 9 4.68 4.46 -3.11
N GLY A 10 5.54 4.46 -2.09
CA GLY A 10 5.30 5.23 -0.87
C GLY A 10 5.21 6.74 -1.13
N GLU A 11 6.07 7.26 -2.01
CA GLU A 11 6.09 8.68 -2.38
C GLU A 11 4.88 9.06 -3.24
N HIS A 12 4.49 8.20 -4.19
CA HIS A 12 3.28 8.41 -4.98
C HIS A 12 2.01 8.33 -4.14
N THR A 13 1.91 7.38 -3.19
CA THR A 13 0.77 7.29 -2.26
C THR A 13 0.66 8.50 -1.37
N LEU A 14 1.79 8.99 -0.84
CA LEU A 14 1.82 10.23 -0.07
C LEU A 14 1.33 11.41 -0.92
N HIS A 15 1.82 11.56 -2.15
CA HIS A 15 1.43 12.66 -3.03
C HIS A 15 -0.07 12.64 -3.39
N VAL A 16 -0.63 11.47 -3.73
CA VAL A 16 -2.07 11.35 -4.05
C VAL A 16 -2.92 11.70 -2.83
N ILE A 17 -2.57 11.18 -1.65
CA ILE A 17 -3.36 11.43 -0.43
C ILE A 17 -3.23 12.89 0.03
N GLN A 18 -2.06 13.52 -0.12
CA GLN A 18 -1.88 14.95 0.18
C GLN A 18 -2.64 15.86 -0.80
N SER A 19 -2.69 15.50 -2.08
CA SER A 19 -3.32 16.32 -3.12
C SER A 19 -4.85 16.18 -3.16
N TYR A 20 -5.38 14.98 -2.93
CA TYR A 20 -6.80 14.67 -3.12
C TYR A 20 -7.53 14.29 -1.82
N GLY A 21 -6.80 14.04 -0.74
CA GLY A 21 -7.33 13.54 0.52
C GLY A 21 -7.44 12.01 0.55
N ARG A 22 -7.40 11.44 1.76
CA ARG A 22 -7.44 9.98 1.97
C ARG A 22 -8.75 9.34 1.49
N GLU A 23 -9.86 10.06 1.58
CA GLU A 23 -11.19 9.58 1.20
C GLU A 23 -11.52 9.82 -0.28
N SER A 24 -10.55 10.28 -1.07
CA SER A 24 -10.74 10.49 -2.50
C SER A 24 -10.78 9.16 -3.27
N LYS A 25 -11.43 9.16 -4.44
CA LYS A 25 -11.48 7.99 -5.32
C LYS A 25 -10.10 7.59 -5.82
N GLU A 26 -9.20 8.55 -5.99
CA GLU A 26 -7.81 8.36 -6.38
C GLU A 26 -7.03 7.63 -5.28
N ALA A 27 -7.18 8.08 -4.02
CA ALA A 27 -6.56 7.43 -2.87
C ALA A 27 -7.10 6.01 -2.66
N GLU A 28 -8.43 5.83 -2.76
CA GLU A 28 -9.07 4.52 -2.70
C GLU A 28 -8.56 3.58 -3.80
N GLY A 29 -8.55 4.05 -5.05
CA GLY A 29 -8.06 3.29 -6.20
C GLY A 29 -6.62 2.85 -6.03
N LEU A 30 -5.74 3.75 -5.59
CA LEU A 30 -4.33 3.44 -5.35
C LEU A 30 -4.15 2.42 -4.24
N LEU A 31 -4.79 2.60 -3.08
CA LEU A 31 -4.69 1.65 -1.96
C LEU A 31 -5.24 0.27 -2.33
N ASN A 32 -6.30 0.22 -3.13
CA ASN A 32 -6.86 -1.03 -3.66
C ASN A 32 -5.90 -1.72 -4.64
N MET A 33 -5.21 -0.97 -5.51
CA MET A 33 -4.16 -1.54 -6.37
C MET A 33 -3.03 -2.14 -5.53
N LEU A 34 -2.57 -1.46 -4.48
CA LEU A 34 -1.54 -1.97 -3.57
C LEU A 34 -1.99 -3.25 -2.85
N ALA A 35 -3.22 -3.27 -2.35
CA ALA A 35 -3.79 -4.46 -1.73
C ALA A 35 -3.86 -5.66 -2.69
N ASN A 36 -4.16 -5.42 -3.97
CA ASN A 36 -4.24 -6.46 -4.98
C ASN A 36 -2.88 -7.04 -5.38
N LEU A 37 -1.80 -6.28 -5.22
CA LEU A 37 -0.44 -6.78 -5.40
C LEU A 37 0.00 -7.74 -4.29
N ALA A 38 -0.59 -7.64 -3.09
CA ALA A 38 -0.28 -8.56 -2.00
C ALA A 38 -0.72 -10.01 -2.33
N PRO A 39 0.09 -11.03 -1.97
CA PRO A 39 -0.28 -12.42 -2.16
C PRO A 39 -1.64 -12.74 -1.54
N THR A 40 -2.45 -13.53 -2.24
CA THR A 40 -3.82 -13.87 -1.84
C THR A 40 -3.89 -14.58 -0.47
N GLY A 41 -5.08 -14.58 0.12
CA GLY A 41 -5.32 -15.26 1.40
C GLY A 41 -4.90 -14.43 2.61
N ALA A 42 -4.27 -15.07 3.60
CA ALA A 42 -3.94 -14.45 4.88
C ALA A 42 -3.01 -13.23 4.73
N LYS A 43 -2.04 -13.29 3.81
CA LYS A 43 -1.10 -12.19 3.55
C LYS A 43 -1.81 -10.92 3.09
N ARG A 44 -2.68 -10.99 2.08
CA ARG A 44 -3.51 -9.86 1.65
C ARG A 44 -4.41 -9.31 2.76
N ARG A 45 -5.07 -10.18 3.53
CA ARG A 45 -5.92 -9.74 4.65
C ARG A 45 -5.11 -8.97 5.69
N ASN A 46 -3.92 -9.45 6.03
CA ASN A 46 -3.01 -8.79 6.97
C ASN A 46 -2.52 -7.45 6.41
N PHE A 47 -2.13 -7.40 5.13
CA PHE A 47 -1.73 -6.18 4.44
C PHE A 47 -2.83 -5.11 4.51
N ILE A 48 -4.05 -5.47 4.10
CA ILE A 48 -5.22 -4.57 4.11
C ILE A 48 -5.48 -4.06 5.52
N LYS A 49 -5.53 -4.96 6.51
CA LYS A 49 -5.81 -4.59 7.90
C LYS A 49 -4.77 -3.63 8.48
N LYS A 50 -3.51 -3.73 8.08
CA LYS A 50 -2.41 -2.91 8.60
C LYS A 50 -2.25 -1.58 7.87
N TYR A 51 -2.33 -1.59 6.54
CA TYR A 51 -1.92 -0.44 5.71
C TYR A 51 -3.07 0.26 5.00
N VAL A 52 -4.21 -0.41 4.78
CA VAL A 52 -5.30 0.13 3.96
C VAL A 52 -6.50 0.54 4.80
N SER A 53 -7.01 -0.36 5.65
CA SER A 53 -8.23 -0.11 6.43
C SER A 53 -8.13 1.05 7.42
N PRO A 54 -7.03 1.24 8.17
CA PRO A 54 -6.92 2.39 9.07
C PRO A 54 -6.75 3.68 8.28
N ALA A 55 -7.39 4.77 8.73
CA ALA A 55 -7.28 6.10 8.10
C ALA A 55 -5.83 6.55 7.88
N GLU A 56 -4.95 6.23 8.83
CA GLU A 56 -3.52 6.53 8.81
C GLU A 56 -2.63 5.31 8.54
N GLY A 57 -3.21 4.17 8.15
CA GLY A 57 -2.47 2.92 7.93
C GLY A 57 -1.40 3.05 6.84
N TRP A 58 -1.70 3.85 5.81
CA TRP A 58 -0.85 4.07 4.65
C TRP A 58 0.46 4.78 5.01
N LEU A 59 0.49 5.59 6.08
CA LEU A 59 1.71 6.22 6.60
C LEU A 59 2.75 5.21 7.07
N LYS A 60 2.33 3.96 7.33
CA LYS A 60 3.20 2.87 7.80
C LYS A 60 3.78 2.05 6.65
N LEU A 61 3.42 2.34 5.39
CA LEU A 61 4.00 1.67 4.24
C LEU A 61 5.50 1.99 4.19
N PRO A 62 6.38 0.98 4.13
CA PRO A 62 7.81 1.21 4.00
C PRO A 62 8.13 1.76 2.61
N LYS A 63 9.25 2.49 2.50
CA LYS A 63 9.76 3.00 1.22
C LYS A 63 10.22 1.87 0.31
N ASP A 64 10.84 0.82 0.88
CA ASP A 64 11.15 -0.41 0.16
C ASP A 64 10.08 -1.48 0.50
N PRO A 65 9.34 -2.01 -0.49
CA PRO A 65 8.40 -3.11 -0.28
C PRO A 65 9.04 -4.39 0.28
N ASN A 66 10.36 -4.54 0.16
CA ASN A 66 11.07 -5.66 0.76
C ASN A 66 11.15 -5.57 2.29
N ASP A 67 10.89 -4.40 2.85
CA ASP A 67 10.82 -4.19 4.30
C ASP A 67 9.41 -4.49 4.87
N ILE A 68 8.45 -4.91 4.03
CA ILE A 68 7.14 -5.33 4.53
C ILE A 68 7.31 -6.66 5.27
N PRO A 69 6.88 -6.76 6.55
CA PRO A 69 7.08 -7.97 7.33
C PRO A 69 6.50 -9.24 6.68
N TYR A 70 7.20 -10.36 6.88
CA TYR A 70 6.71 -11.68 6.51
C TYR A 70 5.30 -11.92 7.07
N GLY A 71 4.40 -12.44 6.23
CA GLY A 71 2.99 -12.63 6.58
C GLY A 71 2.07 -11.45 6.21
N PHE A 72 2.62 -10.34 5.72
CA PHE A 72 1.89 -9.24 5.07
C PHE A 72 2.25 -9.14 3.58
N TRP A 73 3.48 -9.52 3.24
CA TRP A 73 4.02 -9.61 1.89
C TRP A 73 4.79 -10.93 1.74
N TYR A 74 5.46 -11.16 0.60
CA TYR A 74 6.05 -12.45 0.20
C TYR A 74 6.75 -13.20 1.35
#